data_AF-A0A1H0N856-F1
#
_entry.id   AF-A0A1H0N856-F1
#
_cell.length_a   1.000
_cell.length_b   1.000
_cell.length_c   1.000
_cell.angle_alpha   90.00
_cell.angle_beta   90.00
_cell.angle_gamma   90.00
#
_symmetry.space_group_name_H-M   'P 1'
#
loop_
_entity.id
_entity.type
_entity.pdbx_description
1 polymer ?
#
loop_
_entity_poly.entity_id
_entity_poly.type
_entity_poly.pdbx_seq_one_letter_code
_entity_poly.pdbx_strand_id
1 'polypeptide(L)' 'MSIGNKLKEIRMKDHLMSPGEFAKYIGTDIKNYSNWENGRSRPKLEVALEIAKKLNKSVEEIWFLE' A
#
# COMPACT_ATOMS: atom_id res chain seq x y z
N MET A 1 18.42 -5.63 5.88
CA MET A 1 17.31 -5.84 4.93
C MET A 1 16.28 -4.76 5.17
N SER A 2 16.13 -3.84 4.23
CA SER A 2 15.00 -2.91 4.16
C SER A 2 13.82 -3.58 3.46
N ILE A 3 12.60 -3.06 3.65
CA ILE A 3 11.42 -3.47 2.87
C ILE A 3 10.98 -2.22 2.11
N GLY A 4 10.95 -2.35 0.80
CA GLY A 4 10.40 -1.37 -0.13
C GLY A 4 8.89 -1.57 -0.32
N ASN A 5 8.25 -0.64 -1.03
CA ASN A 5 6.85 -0.77 -1.41
C ASN A 5 6.55 -0.16 -2.79
N LYS A 6 5.47 -0.61 -3.44
CA LYS A 6 4.98 -0.11 -4.73
C LYS A 6 3.65 0.65 -4.64
N LEU A 7 3.24 1.09 -3.45
CA LEU A 7 1.93 1.71 -3.25
C LEU A 7 1.70 2.95 -4.12
N LYS A 8 2.73 3.77 -4.33
CA LYS A 8 2.65 4.94 -5.20
C LYS A 8 2.45 4.56 -6.65
N GLU A 9 3.17 3.54 -7.11
CA GLU A 9 3.06 3.03 -8.47
C GLU A 9 1.67 2.44 -8.72
N ILE A 10 1.19 1.57 -7.82
CA ILE A 10 -0.14 0.97 -7.91
C ILE A 10 -1.23 2.05 -7.91
N ARG A 11 -1.15 3.03 -6.99
CA ARG A 11 -2.13 4.12 -6.94
C ARG A 11 -2.17 4.92 -8.25
N MET A 12 -1.01 5.24 -8.83
CA MET A 12 -0.92 6.10 -10.00
C MET A 12 -1.19 5.37 -11.32
N LYS A 13 -0.78 4.11 -11.46
CA LYS A 13 -0.93 3.34 -12.71
C LYS A 13 -2.26 2.62 -12.79
N ASP A 14 -2.69 1.97 -11.70
CA ASP A 14 -3.83 1.05 -11.73
C ASP A 14 -5.15 1.76 -11.40
N HIS A 15 -5.09 2.79 -10.54
CA HIS A 15 -6.30 3.42 -9.98
C HIS A 15 -6.46 4.91 -10.30
N LEU A 16 -5.37 5.64 -10.59
CA LEU A 16 -5.36 7.08 -10.85
C LEU A 16 -6.06 7.92 -9.76
N MET A 17 -5.94 7.50 -8.49
CA MET A 17 -6.60 8.13 -7.35
C MET A 17 -5.67 9.12 -6.63
N SER A 18 -6.26 10.15 -6.01
CA SER A 18 -5.56 10.94 -5.00
C SER A 18 -5.19 10.07 -3.79
N PRO A 19 -4.16 10.43 -3.00
CA PRO A 19 -3.78 9.66 -1.80
C PRO A 19 -4.93 9.41 -0.82
N GLY A 20 -5.82 10.39 -0.63
CA GLY A 20 -6.97 10.25 0.28
C GLY A 20 -8.05 9.30 -0.25
N GLU A 21 -8.32 9.34 -1.55
CA GLU A 21 -9.24 8.40 -2.19
C GLU A 21 -8.70 6.98 -2.14
N PHE A 22 -7.41 6.81 -2.45
CA PHE A 22 -6.79 5.50 -2.43
C PHE A 22 -6.70 4.91 -1.01
N ALA A 23 -6.41 5.73 0.01
CA ALA A 23 -6.44 5.30 1.41
C ALA A 23 -7.81 4.74 1.80
N LYS A 24 -8.90 5.47 1.48
CA LYS A 24 -10.27 5.00 1.69
C LYS A 24 -10.55 3.73 0.88
N TYR A 25 -10.11 3.69 -0.38
CA TYR A 25 -10.26 2.52 -1.24
C TYR A 25 -9.58 1.29 -0.66
N ILE A 26 -8.38 1.38 -0.10
CA ILE A 26 -7.70 0.23 0.53
C ILE A 26 -8.09 -0.01 2.00
N GLY A 27 -9.05 0.77 2.54
CA GLY A 27 -9.60 0.56 3.88
C GLY A 27 -8.75 1.10 5.03
N THR A 28 -7.96 2.14 4.79
CA THR A 28 -7.12 2.79 5.81
C THR A 28 -7.34 4.31 5.85
N ASP A 29 -6.77 4.98 6.84
CA ASP A 29 -6.72 6.44 6.89
C ASP A 29 -5.54 7.00 6.07
N ILE A 30 -5.66 8.27 5.68
CA ILE A 30 -4.67 8.95 4.83
C ILE A 30 -3.29 9.03 5.49
N LYS A 31 -3.21 9.14 6.82
CA LYS A 31 -1.94 9.27 7.53
C LYS A 31 -1.16 7.96 7.50
N ASN A 32 -1.84 6.84 7.76
CA ASN A 32 -1.28 5.51 7.63
C ASN A 32 -0.83 5.24 6.19
N TYR A 33 -1.71 5.50 5.22
CA TYR A 33 -1.35 5.35 3.81
C TYR A 33 -0.12 6.18 3.42
N SER A 34 -0.07 7.47 3.76
CA SER A 34 1.07 8.33 3.44
C SER A 34 2.35 7.85 4.11
N ASN A 35 2.29 7.34 5.35
CA ASN A 35 3.48 6.78 5.99
C ASN A 35 3.96 5.49 5.30
N TRP A 36 3.05 4.65 4.82
CA TRP A 36 3.39 3.43 4.08
C TRP A 36 3.96 3.74 2.70
N GLU A 37 3.30 4.61 1.93
CA GLU A 37 3.73 5.01 0.58
C GLU A 37 5.15 5.60 0.60
N ASN A 38 5.47 6.42 1.61
CA ASN A 38 6.79 7.03 1.79
C ASN A 38 7.79 6.14 2.54
N GLY A 39 7.45 4.87 2.84
CA GLY A 39 8.35 3.92 3.50
C GLY A 39 8.70 4.25 4.96
N ARG A 40 7.98 5.18 5.60
CA ARG A 40 8.22 5.59 7.00
C ARG A 40 7.73 4.57 8.02
N SER A 41 6.72 3.78 7.64
CA SER A 41 6.20 2.67 8.43
C SER A 41 5.60 1.61 7.51
N ARG A 42 5.10 0.52 8.08
CA ARG A 42 4.51 -0.59 7.33
C ARG A 42 3.20 -1.00 7.99
N PRO A 43 2.23 -1.51 7.22
CA PRO A 43 1.06 -2.15 7.82
C PRO A 43 1.49 -3.38 8.61
N LYS A 44 0.62 -3.83 9.52
CA LYS A 44 0.72 -5.17 10.09
C LYS A 44 0.41 -6.21 9.00
N LEU A 45 0.85 -7.45 9.21
CA LEU A 45 0.71 -8.51 8.22
C LEU A 45 -0.77 -8.75 7.84
N GLU A 46 -1.68 -8.70 8.79
CA GLU A 46 -3.13 -8.86 8.56
C GLU A 46 -3.65 -7.80 7.59
N VAL A 47 -3.29 -6.53 7.83
CA VAL A 47 -3.68 -5.41 6.97
C VAL A 47 -3.02 -5.50 5.60
N ALA A 48 -1.76 -5.94 5.53
CA ALA A 48 -1.07 -6.14 4.26
C ALA A 48 -1.77 -7.21 3.40
N LEU A 49 -2.20 -8.32 4.01
CA LEU A 49 -2.95 -9.40 3.36
C LEU A 49 -4.34 -8.93 2.89
N GLU A 50 -5.05 -8.15 3.70
CA GLU A 50 -6.34 -7.57 3.31
C GLU A 50 -6.21 -6.63 2.11
N ILE A 51 -5.21 -5.75 2.12
CA ILE A 51 -4.91 -4.84 1.03
C ILE A 51 -4.52 -5.62 -0.23
N ALA A 52 -3.67 -6.63 -0.10
CA ALA A 52 -3.25 -7.51 -1.21
C ALA A 52 -4.45 -8.19 -1.87
N LYS A 53 -5.34 -8.79 -1.06
CA LYS A 53 -6.60 -9.38 -1.55
C LYS A 53 -7.48 -8.36 -2.27
N LYS A 54 -7.59 -7.14 -1.74
CA LYS A 54 -8.41 -6.07 -2.33
C LYS A 54 -7.86 -5.55 -3.66
N LEU A 55 -6.54 -5.46 -3.77
CA LEU A 55 -5.83 -5.04 -4.98
C LEU A 55 -5.65 -6.19 -5.99
N ASN A 56 -6.08 -7.41 -5.64
CA ASN A 56 -5.87 -8.63 -6.41
C ASN A 56 -4.38 -8.82 -6.80
N LYS A 57 -3.50 -8.68 -5.81
CA LYS A 57 -2.04 -8.86 -5.92
C LYS A 57 -1.53 -9.69 -4.74
N SER A 58 -0.33 -10.24 -4.85
CA SER A 58 0.38 -10.82 -3.70
C SER A 58 0.93 -9.71 -2.78
N VAL A 59 1.26 -10.05 -1.53
CA VAL A 59 1.86 -9.09 -0.60
C VAL A 59 3.23 -8.63 -1.13
N GLU A 60 4.00 -9.53 -1.73
CA GLU A 60 5.34 -9.30 -2.28
C GLU A 60 5.32 -8.38 -3.51
N GLU A 61 4.23 -8.37 -4.28
CA GLU A 61 4.05 -7.41 -5.37
C GLU A 61 3.88 -5.97 -4.84
N ILE A 62 3.42 -5.81 -3.59
CA ILE A 62 3.16 -4.51 -2.95
C ILE A 62 4.30 -4.11 -2.01
N TRP A 63 4.81 -5.02 -1.18
CA TRP A 63 5.89 -4.83 -0.21
C TRP A 63 6.93 -5.94 -0.36
N PHE A 64 8.18 -5.59 -0.64
CA PHE A 64 9.23 -6.56 -0.99
C PHE A 64 10.52 -6.29 -0.20
N LEU A 65 11.33 -7.33 0.02
CA LEU A 65 12.66 -7.20 0.59
C LEU A 65 13.63 -6.60 -0.44
N GLU A 66 14.41 -5.62 0.00
CA GLU A 66 15.54 -5.05 -0.76
C GLU A 66 16.85 -5.80 -0.49
#